data_AF-A0A7S4PB04-F1
#
_entry.id   AF-A0A7S4PB04-F1
#
_cell.length_a   1.000
_cell.length_b   1.000
_cell.length_c   1.000
_cell.angle_alpha   90.00
_cell.angle_beta   90.00
_cell.angle_gamma   90.00
#
_symmetry.space_group_name_H-M   'P 1'
#
loop_
_entity.id
_entity.type
_entity.pdbx_description
1 polymer ?
#
loop_
_entity_poly.entity_id
_entity_poly.type
_entity_poly.pdbx_seq_one_letter_code
_entity_poly.pdbx_strand_id
1 'polypeptide(L)'
;RGATDITLLLDYSISSLANARNFFQKKKKVAAKQQRAEEMADISLKNTQIKASQRKNTKASKNDFQSKSSSIGISSVRRKFWFEKFFWFISSDQILVIAGKDAQQNELLVKRYLRSQDFYLHADIHGASSVIARNE
;
A
#
# COMPACT_ATOMS: atom_id res chain seq x y z
N ARG A 1 32.62 -48.61 -16.71
CA ARG A 1 31.25 -48.03 -16.83
C ARG A 1 30.51 -48.44 -15.57
N GLY A 2 30.48 -47.57 -14.57
CA GLY A 2 30.11 -47.92 -13.19
C GLY A 2 28.66 -48.34 -13.08
N ALA A 3 28.42 -49.57 -12.63
CA ALA A 3 27.13 -49.99 -12.11
C ALA A 3 26.88 -49.17 -10.84
N THR A 4 25.87 -48.31 -10.85
CA THR A 4 25.38 -47.70 -9.64
C THR A 4 24.47 -48.74 -8.99
N ASP A 5 24.88 -49.28 -7.84
CA ASP A 5 24.02 -50.15 -7.05
C ASP A 5 22.85 -49.31 -6.54
N ILE A 6 21.65 -49.60 -7.03
CA ILE A 6 20.42 -48.91 -6.64
C ILE A 6 19.72 -49.77 -5.58
N THR A 7 19.84 -49.37 -4.33
CA THR A 7 19.11 -50.01 -3.23
C THR A 7 17.64 -49.56 -3.24
N LEU A 8 16.73 -50.49 -3.50
CA LEU A 8 15.28 -50.25 -3.50
C LEU A 8 14.64 -50.97 -2.31
N LEU A 9 13.80 -50.25 -1.57
CA LEU A 9 13.07 -50.80 -0.44
C LEU A 9 11.72 -51.32 -0.92
N LEU A 10 11.58 -52.65 -0.97
CA LEU A 10 10.38 -53.34 -1.45
C LEU A 10 9.49 -53.74 -0.26
N ASP A 11 8.19 -53.64 -0.47
CA ASP A 11 7.21 -54.14 0.49
C ASP A 11 6.79 -55.57 0.10
N TYR A 12 7.10 -56.55 0.95
CA TYR A 12 6.81 -57.96 0.69
C TYR A 12 5.33 -58.32 0.84
N SER A 13 4.52 -57.44 1.44
CA SER A 13 3.08 -57.67 1.60
C SER A 13 2.29 -57.49 0.30
N ILE A 14 2.91 -56.93 -0.74
CA ILE A 14 2.27 -56.63 -2.03
C ILE A 14 2.99 -57.28 -3.20
N SER A 15 2.23 -57.55 -4.28
CA SER A 15 2.76 -58.12 -5.52
C SER A 15 3.87 -57.26 -6.12
N SER A 16 4.83 -57.90 -6.80
CA SER A 16 5.93 -57.24 -7.51
C SER A 16 5.45 -56.16 -8.48
N LEU A 17 4.33 -56.41 -9.18
CA LEU A 17 3.72 -55.45 -10.10
C LEU A 17 3.11 -54.25 -9.36
N ALA A 18 2.54 -54.48 -8.18
CA ALA A 18 1.99 -53.42 -7.33
C ALA A 18 3.10 -52.51 -6.78
N ASN A 19 4.22 -53.09 -6.33
CA ASN A 19 5.42 -52.36 -5.92
C ASN A 19 5.93 -51.46 -7.06
N ALA A 20 6.14 -52.03 -8.25
CA ALA A 20 6.59 -51.29 -9.42
C ALA A 20 5.63 -50.13 -9.76
N ARG A 21 4.32 -50.41 -9.79
CA ARG A 21 3.28 -49.40 -10.07
C ARG A 21 3.31 -48.26 -9.04
N ASN A 22 3.53 -48.55 -7.76
CA ASN A 22 3.65 -47.54 -6.71
C ASN A 22 4.87 -46.63 -6.92
N PHE A 23 6.01 -47.19 -7.30
CA PHE A 23 7.19 -46.38 -7.65
C PHE A 23 6.94 -45.47 -8.85
N PHE A 24 6.31 -45.98 -9.92
CA PHE A 24 5.95 -45.15 -11.08
C PHE A 24 4.95 -44.04 -10.71
N GLN A 25 3.96 -44.33 -9.88
CA GLN A 25 3.01 -43.32 -9.40
C GLN A 25 3.69 -42.27 -8.52
N LYS A 26 4.60 -42.67 -7.63
CA LYS A 26 5.40 -41.75 -6.80
C LYS A 26 6.23 -40.83 -7.70
N LYS A 27 6.93 -41.38 -8.69
CA LYS A 27 7.69 -40.60 -9.69
C LYS A 27 6.81 -39.57 -10.38
N LYS A 28 5.63 -39.97 -10.88
CA LYS A 28 4.68 -39.07 -11.56
C LYS A 28 4.20 -37.94 -10.64
N LYS A 29 3.87 -38.25 -9.38
CA LYS A 29 3.43 -37.24 -8.39
C LYS A 29 4.55 -36.26 -8.04
N VAL A 30 5.78 -36.75 -7.86
CA VAL A 30 6.95 -35.90 -7.58
C VAL A 30 7.23 -34.99 -8.78
N ALA A 31 7.22 -35.52 -10.00
CA ALA A 31 7.40 -34.72 -11.21
C ALA A 31 6.34 -33.62 -11.35
N ALA A 32 5.06 -33.93 -11.09
CA ALA A 32 3.99 -32.93 -11.15
C ALA A 32 4.12 -31.85 -10.05
N LYS A 33 4.61 -32.21 -8.86
CA LYS A 33 4.90 -31.23 -7.80
C LYS A 33 6.07 -30.32 -8.15
N GLN A 34 7.11 -30.88 -8.78
CA GLN A 34 8.27 -30.12 -9.23
C GLN A 34 7.87 -29.05 -10.26
N GLN A 35 7.12 -29.44 -11.30
CA GLN A 35 6.63 -28.51 -12.33
C GLN A 35 5.81 -27.36 -11.72
N ARG A 36 4.88 -27.69 -10.81
CA ARG A 36 4.09 -26.66 -10.11
C ARG A 36 4.94 -25.72 -9.25
N ALA A 37 6.00 -26.23 -8.63
CA ALA A 37 6.89 -25.39 -7.83
C ALA A 37 7.67 -24.40 -8.70
N GLU A 38 8.13 -24.84 -9.88
CA GLU A 38 8.81 -23.99 -10.87
C GLU A 38 7.88 -22.92 -11.44
N GLU A 39 6.67 -23.28 -11.85
CA GLU A 39 5.66 -22.33 -12.34
C GLU A 39 5.31 -21.25 -11.28
N MET A 40 5.16 -21.65 -10.02
CA MET A 40 4.87 -20.72 -8.92
C MET A 40 6.05 -19.80 -8.61
N ALA A 41 7.29 -20.31 -8.72
CA ALA A 41 8.48 -19.49 -8.57
C ALA A 41 8.54 -18.41 -9.65
N ASP A 42 8.28 -18.76 -10.91
CA ASP A 42 8.26 -17.81 -12.03
C ASP A 42 7.16 -16.75 -11.88
N ILE A 43 5.96 -17.14 -11.45
CA ILE A 43 4.85 -16.21 -11.19
C ILE A 43 5.24 -15.24 -10.06
N SER A 44 5.89 -15.72 -9.00
CA SER A 44 6.34 -14.89 -7.88
C SER A 44 7.37 -13.85 -8.30
N LEU A 45 8.33 -14.24 -9.14
CA LEU A 45 9.34 -13.33 -9.68
C LEU A 45 8.71 -12.25 -10.57
N LYS A 46 7.80 -12.63 -11.48
CA LYS A 46 7.06 -11.68 -12.33
C LYS A 46 6.23 -10.70 -11.51
N ASN A 47 5.51 -11.19 -10.50
CA ASN A 47 4.70 -10.36 -9.60
C ASN A 47 5.56 -9.37 -8.80
N THR A 48 6.74 -9.80 -8.35
CA THR A 48 7.69 -8.93 -7.63
C THR A 48 8.22 -7.83 -8.56
N GLN A 49 8.53 -8.16 -9.81
CA GLN A 49 9.00 -7.20 -10.81
C GLN A 49 7.92 -6.15 -11.17
N ILE A 50 6.66 -6.58 -11.35
CA ILE A 50 5.52 -5.69 -11.63
C ILE A 50 5.28 -4.74 -10.43
N LYS A 51 5.33 -5.25 -9.19
CA LYS A 51 5.19 -4.40 -8.00
C LYS A 51 6.36 -3.42 -7.86
N ALA A 52 7.58 -3.83 -8.26
CA ALA A 52 8.74 -2.96 -8.25
C ALA A 52 8.63 -1.82 -9.28
N SER A 53 8.15 -2.11 -10.50
CA SER A 53 7.94 -1.07 -11.53
C SER A 53 6.82 -0.10 -11.15
N GLN A 54 5.71 -0.59 -10.60
CA GLN A 54 4.64 0.28 -10.07
C GLN A 54 5.12 1.19 -8.93
N ARG A 55 5.96 0.66 -8.02
CA ARG A 55 6.59 1.46 -6.96
C ARG A 55 7.55 2.51 -7.51
N LYS A 56 8.27 2.25 -8.60
CA LYS A 56 9.14 3.25 -9.25
C LYS A 56 8.31 4.39 -9.84
N ASN A 57 7.20 4.09 -10.53
CA ASN A 57 6.34 5.11 -11.14
C ASN A 57 5.65 6.01 -10.08
N THR A 58 5.17 5.42 -8.99
CA THR A 58 4.57 6.19 -7.87
C THR A 58 5.62 7.02 -7.10
N LYS A 59 6.85 6.54 -6.96
CA LYS A 59 7.95 7.32 -6.36
C LYS A 59 8.41 8.47 -7.27
N ALA A 60 8.46 8.26 -8.58
CA ALA A 60 8.77 9.32 -9.54
C ALA A 60 7.71 10.44 -9.50
N SER A 61 6.42 10.07 -9.49
CA SER A 61 5.32 11.05 -9.37
C SER A 61 5.28 11.77 -8.01
N LYS A 62 5.64 11.08 -6.91
CA LYS A 62 5.80 11.73 -5.59
C LYS A 62 7.00 12.66 -5.55
N ASN A 63 8.12 12.29 -6.16
CA ASN A 63 9.31 13.15 -6.24
C ASN A 63 9.03 14.41 -7.07
N ASP A 64 8.20 14.36 -8.11
CA ASP A 64 7.82 15.55 -8.90
C ASP A 64 6.87 16.50 -8.16
N PHE A 65 5.99 15.97 -7.31
CA PHE A 65 5.16 16.79 -6.43
C PHE A 65 6.00 17.41 -5.29
N GLN A 66 6.94 16.62 -4.76
CA GLN A 66 7.83 17.06 -3.68
C GLN A 66 8.90 18.03 -4.19
N SER A 67 9.38 17.89 -5.43
CA SER A 67 10.34 18.80 -6.08
C SER A 67 9.74 20.16 -6.41
N LYS A 68 8.46 20.22 -6.81
CA LYS A 68 7.69 21.48 -6.91
C LYS A 68 7.36 22.10 -5.56
N SER A 69 7.25 21.31 -4.50
CA SER A 69 7.11 21.82 -3.13
C SER A 69 8.45 22.24 -2.51
N SER A 70 9.57 21.67 -2.96
CA SER A 70 10.92 21.96 -2.45
C SER A 70 11.69 23.01 -3.25
N SER A 71 11.11 23.52 -4.34
CA SER A 71 11.62 24.71 -5.05
C SER A 71 11.22 26.03 -4.36
N ILE A 72 10.33 25.98 -3.37
CA ILE A 72 10.30 26.99 -2.30
C ILE A 72 11.38 26.56 -1.30
N GLY A 73 12.50 27.27 -1.36
CA GLY A 73 13.78 26.85 -0.81
C GLY A 73 13.78 26.38 0.65
N ILE A 74 14.80 25.57 0.94
CA ILE A 74 15.35 25.33 2.27
C ILE A 74 15.46 26.67 3.02
N SER A 75 14.52 27.00 3.91
CA SER A 75 14.63 28.16 4.78
C SER A 75 14.13 27.84 6.19
N SER A 76 15.10 27.58 7.08
CA SER A 76 14.91 27.48 8.54
C SER A 76 13.92 26.39 9.00
N VAL A 77 14.00 25.98 10.26
CA VAL A 77 12.92 25.21 10.88
C VAL A 77 11.70 26.13 10.99
N ARG A 78 10.90 26.26 9.92
CA ARG A 78 9.65 27.02 9.94
C ARG A 78 8.76 26.38 11.00
N ARG A 79 8.33 27.15 11.99
CA ARG A 79 7.32 26.70 12.96
C ARG A 79 6.05 26.40 12.17
N LYS A 80 5.71 25.12 12.03
CA LYS A 80 4.47 24.69 11.37
C LYS A 80 3.30 25.27 12.13
N PHE A 81 2.41 25.96 11.44
CA PHE A 81 1.18 26.41 12.08
C PHE A 81 0.27 25.21 12.36
N TRP A 82 -0.49 25.29 13.45
CA TRP A 82 -1.38 24.20 13.88
C TRP A 82 -2.48 23.87 12.84
N PHE A 83 -2.82 24.84 11.96
CA PHE A 83 -3.87 24.71 10.94
C PHE A 83 -3.39 24.03 9.66
N GLU A 84 -2.07 23.89 9.43
CA GLU A 84 -1.52 23.29 8.21
C GLU A 84 -1.91 21.81 8.01
N LYS A 85 -2.38 21.15 9.08
CA LYS A 85 -2.89 19.78 9.02
C LYS A 85 -4.24 19.66 8.29
N PHE A 86 -5.03 20.74 8.26
CA PHE A 86 -6.33 20.83 7.62
C PHE A 86 -6.21 21.30 6.16
N PHE A 87 -7.34 21.39 5.44
CA PHE A 87 -7.37 22.22 4.23
C PHE A 87 -7.44 23.67 4.67
N TRP A 88 -6.60 24.53 4.10
CA TRP A 88 -6.57 25.94 4.47
C TRP A 88 -6.18 26.80 3.28
N PHE A 89 -6.70 28.01 3.26
CA PHE A 89 -6.27 29.06 2.35
C PHE A 89 -6.53 30.43 2.98
N ILE A 90 -5.89 31.46 2.45
CA ILE A 90 -6.13 32.85 2.83
C ILE A 90 -6.97 33.46 1.71
N SER A 91 -8.14 34.00 2.05
CA SER A 91 -9.00 34.69 1.10
C SER A 91 -8.40 36.03 0.66
N SER A 92 -8.93 36.64 -0.39
CA SER A 92 -8.54 37.99 -0.86
C SER A 92 -8.67 39.05 0.24
N ASP A 93 -9.67 38.90 1.12
CA ASP A 93 -9.91 39.78 2.27
C ASP A 93 -9.01 39.46 3.47
N GLN A 94 -7.92 38.70 3.26
CA GLN A 94 -6.98 38.25 4.30
C GLN A 94 -7.59 37.37 5.41
N ILE A 95 -8.80 36.85 5.20
CA ILE A 95 -9.45 35.93 6.12
C ILE A 95 -8.83 34.54 6.00
N LEU A 96 -8.42 33.95 7.13
CA LEU A 96 -7.94 32.58 7.19
C LEU A 96 -9.12 31.61 7.17
N VAL A 97 -9.23 30.81 6.11
CA VAL A 97 -10.27 29.80 5.95
C VAL A 97 -9.67 28.41 6.19
N ILE A 98 -10.32 27.60 7.03
CA ILE A 98 -9.86 26.27 7.44
C ILE A 98 -11.00 25.27 7.27
N ALA A 99 -10.75 24.14 6.62
CA ALA A 99 -11.72 23.10 6.33
C ALA A 99 -11.19 21.71 6.70
N GLY A 100 -12.02 20.84 7.27
CA GLY A 100 -11.62 19.48 7.63
C GLY A 100 -11.57 18.53 6.43
N LYS A 101 -10.62 17.59 6.41
CA LYS A 101 -10.43 16.64 5.30
C LYS A 101 -11.32 15.40 5.39
N ASP A 102 -11.82 15.12 6.59
CA ASP A 102 -12.57 13.91 6.92
C ASP A 102 -13.50 14.19 8.10
N ALA A 103 -14.50 13.35 8.35
CA ALA A 103 -15.50 13.52 9.40
C ALA A 103 -14.87 13.71 10.79
N GLN A 104 -13.83 12.93 11.11
CA GLN A 104 -13.11 13.07 12.38
C GLN A 104 -12.39 14.43 12.50
N GLN A 105 -11.82 14.94 11.40
CA GLN A 105 -11.19 16.25 11.39
C GLN A 105 -12.21 17.37 11.48
N ASN A 106 -13.38 17.24 10.84
CA ASN A 106 -14.48 18.20 10.92
C ASN A 106 -14.92 18.38 12.37
N GLU A 107 -15.18 17.27 13.07
CA GLU A 107 -15.55 17.32 14.49
C GLU A 107 -14.46 17.93 15.36
N LEU A 108 -13.19 17.55 15.14
CA LEU A 108 -12.06 18.12 15.88
C LEU A 108 -11.95 19.63 15.63
N LEU A 109 -12.14 20.07 14.39
CA LEU A 109 -12.06 21.46 13.97
C LEU A 109 -13.11 22.28 14.71
N VAL A 110 -14.37 21.84 14.68
CA VAL A 110 -15.49 22.52 15.34
C VAL A 110 -15.37 22.49 16.86
N LYS A 111 -15.06 21.34 17.45
CA LYS A 111 -15.04 21.18 18.93
C LYS A 111 -13.86 21.89 19.60
N ARG A 112 -12.69 21.95 18.95
CA ARG A 112 -11.45 22.44 19.58
C ARG A 112 -10.98 23.80 19.08
N TYR A 113 -11.26 24.15 17.83
CA TYR A 113 -10.63 25.30 17.19
C TYR A 113 -11.60 26.42 16.80
N LEU A 114 -12.91 26.16 16.80
CA LEU A 114 -13.92 27.20 16.60
C LEU A 114 -13.97 28.14 17.81
N ARG A 115 -13.83 29.44 17.56
CA ARG A 115 -13.99 30.49 18.57
C ARG A 115 -15.34 31.18 18.38
N SER A 116 -15.79 31.90 19.41
CA SER A 116 -17.09 32.59 19.39
C SER A 116 -17.20 33.70 18.34
N GLN A 117 -16.07 34.25 17.87
CA GLN A 117 -16.04 35.30 16.85
C GLN A 117 -15.77 34.76 15.44
N ASP A 118 -15.50 33.46 15.31
CA ASP A 118 -15.23 32.82 14.03
C ASP A 118 -16.54 32.44 13.34
N PHE A 119 -16.56 32.50 12.01
CA PHE A 119 -17.70 32.09 11.21
C PHE A 119 -17.63 30.60 10.90
N TYR A 120 -18.73 29.89 11.14
CA TYR A 120 -18.88 28.49 10.77
C TYR A 120 -19.67 28.36 9.46
N LEU A 121 -19.17 27.54 8.55
CA LEU A 121 -19.71 27.34 7.21
C LEU A 121 -19.80 25.83 6.94
N HIS A 122 -20.92 25.41 6.36
CA HIS A 122 -21.16 24.02 5.94
C HIS A 122 -22.07 24.04 4.72
N ALA A 123 -21.81 23.21 3.72
CA ALA A 123 -22.68 23.09 2.56
C ALA A 123 -23.89 22.20 2.88
N ASP A 124 -25.05 22.49 2.32
CA ASP A 124 -26.26 21.68 2.50
C ASP A 124 -26.23 20.40 1.64
N ILE A 125 -25.17 19.61 1.81
CA ILE A 125 -24.97 18.31 1.16
C ILE A 125 -24.40 17.31 2.17
N HIS A 126 -24.79 16.04 2.02
CA HIS A 126 -24.27 14.97 2.88
C HIS A 126 -22.79 14.71 2.57
N GLY A 127 -21.95 14.69 3.60
CA GLY A 127 -20.49 14.53 3.46
C GLY A 127 -19.74 15.81 3.13
N ALA A 128 -20.37 16.98 3.23
CA ALA A 128 -19.67 18.26 3.14
C ALA A 128 -18.59 18.41 4.22
N SER A 129 -17.56 19.19 3.90
CA SER A 129 -16.56 19.60 4.88
C SER A 129 -17.11 20.70 5.77
N SER A 130 -16.75 20.66 7.05
CA SER A 130 -16.95 21.76 7.98
C SER A 130 -15.85 22.79 7.78
N VAL A 131 -16.24 24.03 7.52
CA VAL A 131 -15.34 25.15 7.22
C VAL A 131 -15.47 26.22 8.30
N ILE A 132 -14.34 26.76 8.75
CA ILE A 132 -14.23 27.88 9.68
C ILE A 132 -13.53 29.02 8.98
N ALA A 133 -14.14 30.19 8.95
CA ALA A 133 -13.49 31.43 8.55
C ALA A 133 -13.14 32.22 9.82
N ARG A 134 -11.83 32.41 10.03
CA ARG A 134 -11.31 33.10 11.20
C ARG A 134 -11.47 34.61 11.02
N ASN A 135 -12.23 35.22 11.92
CA ASN A 135 -12.29 36.67 12.01
C ASN A 135 -11.23 37.16 13.01
N GLU A 136 -10.64 38.34 12.77
CA GLU A 136 -9.75 39.00 13.74
C GLU A 136 -10.52 39.84 14.76
#